data_AF-A0A2D6JMS8-F1
#
_entry.id   AF-A0A2D6JMS8-F1
#
_cell.length_a   1.000
_cell.length_b   1.000
_cell.length_c   1.000
_cell.angle_alpha   90.00
_cell.angle_beta   90.00
_cell.angle_gamma   90.00
#
_symmetry.space_group_name_H-M   'P 1'
#
loop_
_entity.id
_entity.type
_entity.pdbx_description
1 polymer ?
#
loop_
_entity_poly.entity_id
_entity_poly.type
_entity_poly.pdbx_seq_one_letter_code
_entity_poly.pdbx_strand_id
1 'polypeptide(L)'
;MGKKITEKEINLNVALLDTFKKNEKIDYIDCFLPLLAVVLRDGILSDIEPESIKEAFEKELEIEFPVTAIKSILKRAVKRGLLEKHEGNYLKNDSEISLYSEKYTKNKNQIVADQNLIANEFIEFAFKKFGRQFDEDGFFVSFNKFLKENIIDILGQNYRPEIQGKSTNNMNYIISCFLKSSWEEGVGFPSTIQRIIKGYLLSNYLCNSSVNMSDNIKRFKVFLDTPLIIAALGFNGSSKERYVKELLNGLKVVGAKIYVLDINEEELRGIFSSWIHDLKNNNYKKFKPHTLKLFKNSGIDEIYLGEGANLIGFKVGRVGNPKNGFSSI
;
A
#
# COMPACT_ATOMS: atom_id res chain seq x y z
N MET A 1 -18.29 -1.23 22.37
CA MET A 1 -18.27 -2.54 21.69
C MET A 1 -18.30 -2.24 20.20
N GLY A 2 -17.15 -2.27 19.52
CA GLY A 2 -17.05 -1.89 18.11
C GLY A 2 -17.80 -2.90 17.25
N LYS A 3 -18.71 -2.43 16.39
CA LYS A 3 -19.43 -3.27 15.43
C LYS A 3 -18.38 -3.78 14.44
N LYS A 4 -18.16 -5.09 14.37
CA LYS A 4 -17.24 -5.70 13.41
C LYS A 4 -17.84 -5.48 12.02
N ILE A 5 -17.10 -4.80 11.14
CA ILE A 5 -17.54 -4.50 9.78
C ILE A 5 -17.46 -5.80 8.96
N THR A 6 -18.36 -5.95 7.99
CA THR A 6 -18.51 -7.17 7.17
C THR A 6 -17.61 -7.13 5.93
N GLU A 7 -17.23 -8.29 5.37
CA GLU A 7 -16.46 -8.36 4.10
C GLU A 7 -17.18 -7.69 2.92
N LYS A 8 -18.51 -7.65 2.99
CA LYS A 8 -19.37 -6.90 2.08
C LYS A 8 -19.10 -5.38 2.15
N GLU A 9 -18.99 -4.83 3.36
CA GLU A 9 -18.65 -3.42 3.59
C GLU A 9 -17.22 -3.09 3.16
N ILE A 10 -16.25 -4.00 3.35
CA ILE A 10 -14.90 -3.83 2.79
C ILE A 10 -14.97 -3.72 1.26
N ASN A 11 -15.68 -4.64 0.61
CA ASN A 11 -15.83 -4.62 -0.84
C ASN A 11 -16.54 -3.38 -1.37
N LEU A 12 -17.42 -2.80 -0.57
CA LEU A 12 -18.12 -1.56 -0.90
C LEU A 12 -17.12 -0.39 -0.93
N ASN A 13 -16.32 -0.25 0.13
CA ASN A 13 -15.28 0.78 0.24
C ASN A 13 -14.27 0.66 -0.90
N VAL A 14 -13.88 -0.58 -1.21
CA VAL A 14 -12.96 -0.91 -2.29
C VAL A 14 -13.55 -0.56 -3.66
N ALA A 15 -14.77 -1.01 -3.98
CA ALA A 15 -15.43 -0.72 -5.26
C ALA A 15 -15.68 0.78 -5.47
N LEU A 16 -15.90 1.54 -4.39
CA LEU A 16 -16.04 2.99 -4.44
C LEU A 16 -14.79 3.67 -4.99
N LEU A 17 -13.58 3.16 -4.68
CA LEU A 17 -12.33 3.72 -5.19
C LEU A 17 -12.29 3.78 -6.72
N ASP A 18 -12.72 2.71 -7.40
CA ASP A 18 -12.77 2.69 -8.87
C ASP A 18 -13.81 3.69 -9.43
N THR A 19 -14.96 3.86 -8.77
CA THR A 19 -15.96 4.86 -9.22
C THR A 19 -15.43 6.28 -9.19
N PHE A 20 -14.56 6.60 -8.24
CA PHE A 20 -13.99 7.94 -8.14
C PHE A 20 -12.93 8.24 -9.21
N LYS A 21 -12.38 7.20 -9.87
CA LYS A 21 -11.37 7.34 -10.93
C LYS A 21 -11.93 7.80 -12.28
N LYS A 22 -13.24 7.70 -12.53
CA LYS A 22 -13.86 7.83 -13.87
C LYS A 22 -13.63 9.15 -14.64
N ASN A 23 -12.94 10.15 -14.08
CA ASN A 23 -12.57 11.37 -14.81
C ASN A 23 -11.05 11.39 -15.09
N GLU A 24 -10.65 11.54 -16.36
CA GLU A 24 -9.26 11.47 -16.87
C GLU A 24 -8.26 12.48 -16.26
N LYS A 25 -8.71 13.39 -15.38
CA LYS A 25 -7.88 14.40 -14.70
C LYS A 25 -7.68 14.14 -13.19
N ILE A 26 -8.08 12.96 -12.70
CA ILE A 26 -8.03 12.58 -11.29
C ILE A 26 -6.82 11.66 -11.08
N ASP A 27 -5.88 12.10 -10.24
CA ASP A 27 -4.75 11.27 -9.79
C ASP A 27 -5.28 10.14 -8.90
N TYR A 28 -4.57 9.02 -8.81
CA TYR A 28 -4.95 7.90 -7.94
C TYR A 28 -5.16 8.30 -6.48
N ILE A 29 -4.42 9.30 -5.99
CA ILE A 29 -4.59 9.85 -4.63
C ILE A 29 -5.92 10.61 -4.49
N ASP A 30 -6.41 11.26 -5.55
CA ASP A 30 -7.68 12.01 -5.51
C ASP A 30 -8.89 11.08 -5.29
N CYS A 31 -8.79 9.80 -5.64
CA CYS A 31 -9.83 8.79 -5.41
C CYS A 31 -10.13 8.57 -3.92
N PHE A 32 -9.22 8.96 -3.02
CA PHE A 32 -9.35 8.75 -1.58
C PHE A 32 -9.96 9.96 -0.86
N LEU A 33 -10.09 11.10 -1.54
CA LEU A 33 -10.66 12.31 -0.93
C LEU A 33 -12.11 12.15 -0.47
N PRO A 34 -13.01 11.46 -1.21
CA PRO A 34 -14.36 11.18 -0.70
C PRO A 34 -14.36 10.31 0.57
N LEU A 35 -13.43 9.35 0.68
CA LEU A 35 -13.29 8.54 1.89
C LEU A 35 -12.74 9.34 3.06
N LEU A 36 -11.71 10.17 2.80
CA LEU A 36 -11.19 11.12 3.79
C LEU A 36 -12.29 12.07 4.27
N ALA A 37 -13.14 12.56 3.36
CA ALA A 37 -14.23 13.45 3.72
C ALA A 37 -15.24 12.79 4.67
N VAL A 38 -15.55 11.51 4.49
CA VAL A 38 -16.38 10.74 5.44
C VAL A 38 -15.71 10.67 6.81
N VAL A 39 -14.43 10.30 6.85
CA VAL A 39 -13.65 10.24 8.10
C VAL A 39 -13.58 11.59 8.80
N LEU A 40 -13.39 12.68 8.05
CA LEU A 40 -13.32 14.02 8.60
C LEU A 40 -14.68 14.56 9.06
N ARG A 41 -15.78 14.16 8.40
CA ARG A 41 -17.15 14.58 8.73
C ARG A 41 -17.67 13.85 9.96
N ASP A 42 -17.50 12.53 9.99
CA ASP A 42 -18.09 11.65 11.00
C ASP A 42 -17.16 11.49 12.23
N GLY A 43 -15.86 11.73 12.05
CA GLY A 43 -14.85 11.65 13.09
C GLY A 43 -14.74 12.92 13.95
N ILE A 44 -14.84 12.73 15.28
CA ILE A 44 -14.40 13.73 16.27
C ILE A 44 -12.87 13.65 16.39
N LEU A 45 -12.18 14.07 15.33
CA LEU A 45 -10.73 14.23 15.37
C LEU A 45 -10.41 15.60 15.97
N SER A 46 -9.77 15.59 17.15
CA SER A 46 -9.29 16.81 17.80
C SER A 46 -8.16 17.47 17.00
N ASP A 47 -7.28 16.65 16.42
CA ASP A 47 -6.18 17.08 15.58
C ASP A 47 -6.08 16.21 14.32
N ILE A 48 -5.86 16.86 13.17
CA ILE A 48 -5.72 16.19 11.87
C ILE A 48 -4.22 15.93 11.66
N GLU A 49 -3.73 14.85 12.26
CA GLU A 49 -2.38 14.35 12.05
C GLU A 49 -2.40 13.05 11.23
N PRO A 50 -1.31 12.72 10.51
CA PRO A 50 -1.26 11.51 9.70
C PRO A 50 -1.58 10.23 10.46
N GLU A 51 -1.13 10.12 11.70
CA GLU A 51 -1.35 8.99 12.59
C GLU A 51 -2.82 8.88 13.02
N SER A 52 -3.44 9.99 13.46
CA SER A 52 -4.86 10.03 13.84
C SER A 52 -5.78 9.69 12.65
N ILE A 53 -5.43 10.18 11.46
CA ILE A 53 -6.18 9.88 10.23
C ILE A 53 -6.01 8.42 9.84
N LYS A 54 -4.80 7.86 9.98
CA LYS A 54 -4.56 6.44 9.74
C LYS A 54 -5.45 5.58 10.63
N GLU A 55 -5.48 5.85 11.93
CA GLU A 55 -6.31 5.12 12.89
C GLU A 55 -7.80 5.24 12.56
N ALA A 56 -8.25 6.42 12.12
CA ALA A 56 -9.64 6.62 11.72
C ALA A 56 -10.01 5.84 10.45
N PHE A 57 -9.12 5.79 9.44
CA PHE A 57 -9.32 4.94 8.26
C PHE A 57 -9.40 3.45 8.61
N GLU A 58 -8.53 2.98 9.49
CA GLU A 58 -8.54 1.58 9.96
C GLU A 58 -9.82 1.26 10.72
N LYS A 59 -10.26 2.15 11.61
CA LYS A 59 -11.41 1.95 12.48
C LYS A 59 -12.75 2.09 11.75
N GLU A 60 -12.88 3.07 10.86
CA GLU A 60 -14.16 3.42 10.23
C GLU A 60 -14.37 2.72 8.89
N LEU A 61 -13.29 2.39 8.18
CA LEU A 61 -13.35 1.87 6.82
C LEU A 61 -12.62 0.53 6.62
N GLU A 62 -11.92 0.03 7.65
CA GLU A 62 -11.06 -1.16 7.60
C GLU A 62 -10.02 -1.12 6.46
N ILE A 63 -9.54 0.09 6.16
CA ILE A 63 -8.46 0.29 5.19
C ILE A 63 -7.20 0.70 5.94
N GLU A 64 -6.19 -0.16 5.91
CA GLU A 64 -4.87 0.13 6.44
C GLU A 64 -4.06 0.93 5.40
N PHE A 65 -3.62 2.13 5.78
CA PHE A 65 -2.72 2.94 4.96
C PHE A 65 -1.35 3.09 5.62
N PRO A 66 -0.24 3.05 4.85
CA PRO A 66 1.02 3.52 5.35
C PRO A 66 0.93 5.03 5.61
N VAL A 67 1.61 5.52 6.65
CA VAL A 67 1.60 6.94 7.04
C VAL A 67 2.03 7.85 5.88
N THR A 68 2.91 7.38 5.01
CA THR A 68 3.35 8.08 3.80
C THR A 68 2.23 8.29 2.77
N ALA A 69 1.32 7.32 2.62
CA ALA A 69 0.14 7.46 1.78
C ALA A 69 -0.83 8.47 2.39
N ILE A 70 -1.06 8.42 3.70
CA ILE A 70 -1.89 9.42 4.40
C ILE A 70 -1.33 10.83 4.23
N LYS A 71 -0.01 11.04 4.37
CA LYS A 71 0.61 12.35 4.12
C LYS A 71 0.36 12.85 2.69
N SER A 72 0.34 11.95 1.72
CA SER A 72 0.08 12.27 0.32
C SER A 72 -1.38 12.63 0.09
N ILE A 73 -2.30 11.91 0.74
CA ILE A 73 -3.74 12.19 0.76
C ILE A 73 -4.01 13.56 1.43
N LEU A 74 -3.42 13.84 2.59
CA LEU A 74 -3.59 15.13 3.28
C LEU A 74 -3.04 16.30 2.47
N LYS A 75 -1.85 16.14 1.85
CA LYS A 75 -1.30 17.15 0.93
C LYS A 75 -2.26 17.40 -0.24
N ARG A 76 -2.92 16.34 -0.73
CA ARG A 76 -3.90 16.47 -1.79
C ARG A 76 -5.18 17.15 -1.33
N ALA A 77 -5.68 16.82 -0.15
CA ALA A 77 -6.85 17.43 0.46
C ALA A 77 -6.67 18.94 0.61
N VAL A 78 -5.47 19.40 0.98
CA VAL A 78 -5.14 20.84 0.99
C VAL A 78 -5.21 21.44 -0.41
N LYS A 79 -4.57 20.82 -1.40
CA LYS A 79 -4.58 21.32 -2.79
C LYS A 79 -5.99 21.39 -3.38
N ARG A 80 -6.89 20.52 -2.93
CA ARG A 80 -8.27 20.39 -3.42
C ARG A 80 -9.28 21.16 -2.56
N GLY A 81 -8.84 21.88 -1.52
CA GLY A 81 -9.68 22.76 -0.70
C GLY A 81 -10.46 22.09 0.43
N LEU A 82 -10.31 20.78 0.65
CA LEU A 82 -10.96 20.07 1.77
C LEU A 82 -10.35 20.47 3.12
N LEU A 83 -9.06 20.78 3.12
CA LEU A 83 -8.31 21.20 4.28
C LEU A 83 -7.57 22.50 3.99
N GLU A 84 -7.38 23.34 4.99
CA GLU A 84 -6.49 24.48 4.93
C GLU A 84 -5.34 24.29 5.92
N LYS A 85 -4.12 24.69 5.56
CA LYS A 85 -2.97 24.56 6.45
C LYS A 85 -2.62 25.90 7.07
N HIS A 86 -2.73 26.01 8.39
CA HIS A 86 -2.41 27.20 9.17
C HIS A 86 -1.45 26.84 10.30
N GLU A 87 -0.27 27.49 10.32
CA GLU A 87 0.77 27.31 11.36
C GLU A 87 1.20 25.85 11.66
N GLY A 88 1.04 24.95 10.70
CA GLY A 88 1.38 23.52 10.85
C GLY A 88 0.18 22.62 11.09
N ASN A 89 -0.95 23.18 11.53
CA ASN A 89 -2.21 22.49 11.76
C ASN A 89 -3.10 22.50 10.50
N TYR A 90 -4.04 21.56 10.42
CA TYR A 90 -5.04 21.53 9.37
C TYR A 90 -6.40 21.98 9.91
N LEU A 91 -7.05 22.89 9.20
CA LEU A 91 -8.43 23.30 9.45
C LEU A 91 -9.35 22.64 8.41
N LYS A 92 -10.52 22.19 8.87
CA LYS A 92 -11.54 21.57 8.01
C LYS A 92 -12.27 22.65 7.21
N ASN A 93 -12.49 22.40 5.92
CA ASN A 93 -13.46 23.15 5.14
C ASN A 93 -14.75 22.32 5.04
N ASP A 94 -15.70 22.58 5.94
CA ASP A 94 -16.91 21.77 6.07
C ASP A 94 -17.77 21.75 4.80
N SER A 95 -17.73 22.82 4.00
CA SER A 95 -18.48 22.91 2.75
C SER A 95 -17.94 21.94 1.69
N GLU A 96 -16.62 21.93 1.47
CA GLU A 96 -15.96 20.99 0.57
C GLU A 96 -16.05 19.55 1.09
N ILE A 97 -15.85 19.34 2.39
CA ILE A 97 -16.00 18.02 3.02
C ILE A 97 -17.42 17.48 2.77
N SER A 98 -18.45 18.30 2.93
CA SER A 98 -19.84 17.90 2.66
C SER A 98 -20.02 17.45 1.21
N LEU A 99 -19.55 18.23 0.23
CA LEU A 99 -19.61 17.88 -1.20
C LEU A 99 -18.94 16.54 -1.53
N TYR A 100 -17.73 16.32 -1.02
CA TYR A 100 -17.01 15.05 -1.23
C TYR A 100 -17.69 13.87 -0.53
N SER A 101 -18.25 14.10 0.66
CA SER A 101 -18.95 13.08 1.43
C SER A 101 -20.33 12.70 0.83
N GLU A 102 -21.03 13.63 0.19
CA GLU A 102 -22.25 13.36 -0.56
C GLU A 102 -21.97 12.51 -1.81
N LYS A 103 -20.86 12.79 -2.50
CA LYS A 103 -20.39 11.98 -3.63
C LYS A 103 -20.14 10.53 -3.20
N TYR A 104 -19.61 10.33 -2.00
CA TYR A 104 -19.49 9.00 -1.40
C TYR A 104 -20.87 8.35 -1.19
N THR A 105 -21.80 9.03 -0.51
CA THR A 105 -23.13 8.49 -0.22
C THR A 105 -23.90 8.10 -1.48
N LYS A 106 -23.85 8.94 -2.53
CA LYS A 106 -24.53 8.66 -3.81
C LYS A 106 -24.02 7.39 -4.48
N ASN A 107 -22.70 7.20 -4.53
CA ASN A 107 -22.10 6.02 -5.14
C ASN A 107 -22.25 4.76 -4.27
N LYS A 108 -22.33 4.93 -2.95
CA LYS A 108 -22.49 3.83 -1.98
C LYS A 108 -23.75 3.03 -2.27
N ASN A 109 -24.89 3.69 -2.44
CA ASN A 109 -26.18 3.03 -2.64
C ASN A 109 -26.21 2.18 -3.92
N GLN A 110 -25.64 2.70 -5.02
CA GLN A 110 -25.55 1.95 -6.27
C GLN A 110 -24.69 0.69 -6.11
N ILE A 111 -23.53 0.82 -5.46
CA ILE A 111 -22.62 -0.31 -5.28
C ILE A 111 -23.21 -1.37 -4.36
N VAL A 112 -23.94 -0.97 -3.32
CA VAL A 112 -24.66 -1.92 -2.45
C VAL A 112 -25.69 -2.72 -3.26
N ALA A 113 -26.49 -2.05 -4.09
CA ALA A 113 -27.45 -2.74 -4.96
C ALA A 113 -26.75 -3.72 -5.91
N ASP A 114 -25.65 -3.28 -6.52
CA ASP A 114 -24.86 -4.09 -7.44
C ASP A 114 -24.20 -5.30 -6.75
N GLN A 115 -23.75 -5.15 -5.51
CA GLN A 115 -23.17 -6.22 -4.70
C GLN A 115 -24.20 -7.29 -4.35
N ASN A 116 -25.41 -6.87 -3.94
CA ASN A 116 -26.51 -7.78 -3.67
C ASN A 116 -26.87 -8.61 -4.91
N LEU A 117 -26.87 -7.97 -6.08
CA LEU A 117 -27.16 -8.63 -7.35
C LEU A 117 -26.15 -9.75 -7.65
N ILE A 118 -24.85 -9.47 -7.58
CA ILE A 118 -23.82 -10.51 -7.81
C ILE A 118 -23.89 -11.63 -6.77
N ALA A 119 -24.10 -11.28 -5.49
CA ALA A 119 -24.20 -12.30 -4.45
C ALA A 119 -25.35 -13.27 -4.75
N ASN A 120 -26.52 -12.75 -5.14
CA ASN A 120 -27.66 -13.56 -5.53
C ASN A 120 -27.38 -14.41 -6.79
N GLU A 121 -26.76 -13.82 -7.83
CA GLU A 121 -26.35 -14.56 -9.03
C GLU A 121 -25.40 -15.70 -8.70
N PHE A 122 -24.42 -15.47 -7.82
CA PHE A 122 -23.49 -16.50 -7.36
C PHE A 122 -24.20 -17.60 -6.57
N ILE A 123 -25.08 -17.24 -5.62
CA ILE A 123 -25.82 -18.19 -4.80
C ILE A 123 -26.70 -19.09 -5.69
N GLU A 124 -27.42 -18.50 -6.64
CA GLU A 124 -28.22 -19.24 -7.59
C GLU A 124 -27.37 -20.16 -8.46
N PHE A 125 -26.24 -19.67 -8.98
CA PHE A 125 -25.31 -20.45 -9.79
C PHE A 125 -24.74 -21.64 -9.01
N ALA A 126 -24.30 -21.40 -7.78
CA ALA A 126 -23.74 -22.40 -6.89
C ALA A 126 -24.77 -23.49 -6.56
N PHE A 127 -26.02 -23.10 -6.32
CA PHE A 127 -27.10 -24.03 -6.07
C PHE A 127 -27.45 -24.85 -7.32
N LYS A 128 -27.69 -24.20 -8.45
CA LYS A 128 -28.10 -24.86 -9.71
C LYS A 128 -27.04 -25.82 -10.25
N LYS A 129 -25.75 -25.45 -10.17
CA LYS A 129 -24.65 -26.20 -10.79
C LYS A 129 -23.96 -27.18 -9.85
N PHE A 130 -23.93 -26.89 -8.55
CA PHE A 130 -23.17 -27.68 -7.56
C PHE A 130 -24.02 -28.16 -6.37
N GLY A 131 -25.31 -27.80 -6.28
CA GLY A 131 -26.18 -28.16 -5.15
C GLY A 131 -25.74 -27.51 -3.83
N ARG A 132 -24.96 -26.42 -3.90
CA ARG A 132 -24.34 -25.76 -2.75
C ARG A 132 -25.15 -24.54 -2.35
N GLN A 133 -25.47 -24.44 -1.06
CA GLN A 133 -26.09 -23.26 -0.49
C GLN A 133 -25.02 -22.37 0.13
N PHE A 134 -25.12 -21.08 -0.15
CA PHE A 134 -24.28 -20.03 0.43
C PHE A 134 -25.20 -18.89 0.90
N ASP A 135 -24.75 -18.17 1.92
CA ASP A 135 -25.28 -16.85 2.25
C ASP A 135 -24.42 -15.76 1.62
N GLU A 136 -24.90 -14.51 1.66
CA GLU A 136 -24.20 -13.37 1.08
C GLU A 136 -22.82 -13.16 1.73
N ASP A 137 -22.74 -13.28 3.06
CA ASP A 137 -21.48 -13.09 3.81
C ASP A 137 -20.45 -14.16 3.45
N GLY A 138 -20.86 -15.44 3.36
CA GLY A 138 -20.02 -16.55 2.96
C GLY A 138 -19.50 -16.42 1.52
N PHE A 139 -20.30 -15.84 0.61
CA PHE A 139 -19.83 -15.46 -0.71
C PHE A 139 -18.72 -14.40 -0.62
N PHE A 140 -18.95 -13.26 0.04
CA PHE A 140 -17.96 -12.18 0.07
C PHE A 140 -16.65 -12.54 0.78
N VAL A 141 -16.71 -13.28 1.89
CA VAL A 141 -15.51 -13.82 2.58
C VAL A 141 -14.65 -14.63 1.60
N SER A 142 -15.30 -15.53 0.87
CA SER A 142 -14.62 -16.47 0.00
C SER A 142 -14.16 -15.82 -1.31
N PHE A 143 -14.95 -14.88 -1.81
CA PHE A 143 -14.60 -14.05 -2.96
C PHE A 143 -13.37 -13.18 -2.68
N ASN A 144 -13.30 -12.56 -1.50
CA ASN A 144 -12.15 -11.76 -1.10
C ASN A 144 -10.89 -12.58 -0.90
N LYS A 145 -11.04 -13.79 -0.32
CA LYS A 145 -9.94 -14.75 -0.26
C LYS A 145 -9.46 -15.15 -1.66
N PHE A 146 -10.40 -15.46 -2.55
CA PHE A 146 -10.08 -15.80 -3.94
C PHE A 146 -9.35 -14.66 -4.67
N LEU A 147 -9.82 -13.41 -4.53
CA LEU A 147 -9.14 -12.25 -5.11
C LEU A 147 -7.73 -12.10 -4.54
N LYS A 148 -7.56 -12.15 -3.22
CA LYS A 148 -6.23 -12.07 -2.57
C LYS A 148 -5.23 -13.07 -3.14
N GLU A 149 -5.68 -14.29 -3.42
CA GLU A 149 -4.84 -15.39 -3.91
C GLU A 149 -4.59 -15.34 -5.43
N ASN A 150 -5.52 -14.77 -6.22
CA ASN A 150 -5.53 -14.91 -7.69
C ASN A 150 -5.53 -13.57 -8.45
N ILE A 151 -5.41 -12.42 -7.77
CA ILE A 151 -5.56 -11.08 -8.40
C ILE A 151 -4.65 -10.86 -9.60
N ILE A 152 -3.42 -11.37 -9.58
CA ILE A 152 -2.45 -11.22 -10.67
C ILE A 152 -2.91 -11.99 -11.91
N ASP A 153 -3.36 -13.22 -11.71
CA ASP A 153 -3.80 -14.08 -12.80
C ASP A 153 -5.06 -13.53 -13.46
N ILE A 154 -5.99 -12.99 -12.65
CA ILE A 154 -7.21 -12.32 -13.13
C ILE A 154 -6.89 -11.08 -14.00
N LEU A 155 -5.75 -10.42 -13.77
CA LEU A 155 -5.34 -9.22 -14.52
C LEU A 155 -4.53 -9.50 -15.78
N GLY A 156 -3.91 -10.67 -15.87
CA GLY A 156 -3.37 -11.14 -17.13
C GLY A 156 -4.53 -11.18 -18.13
N GLN A 157 -4.42 -10.50 -19.27
CA GLN A 157 -5.44 -10.54 -20.34
C GLN A 157 -5.70 -11.95 -20.92
N ASN A 158 -5.07 -12.97 -20.35
CA ASN A 158 -5.25 -14.39 -20.62
C ASN A 158 -5.71 -15.16 -19.37
N TYR A 159 -6.53 -14.58 -18.47
CA TYR A 159 -7.17 -15.36 -17.41
C TYR A 159 -8.14 -16.38 -18.04
N ARG A 160 -7.58 -17.51 -18.42
CA ARG A 160 -8.30 -18.76 -18.57
C ARG A 160 -8.08 -19.47 -17.25
N PRO A 161 -9.08 -19.60 -16.37
CA PRO A 161 -8.91 -20.41 -15.18
C PRO A 161 -8.51 -21.82 -15.61
N GLU A 162 -7.23 -22.17 -15.52
CA GLU A 162 -6.80 -23.55 -15.59
C GLU A 162 -7.26 -24.18 -14.29
N ILE A 163 -8.35 -24.92 -14.40
CA ILE A 163 -8.95 -25.66 -13.29
C ILE A 163 -7.95 -26.72 -12.84
N GLN A 164 -7.10 -26.38 -11.86
CA GLN A 164 -6.30 -27.37 -11.16
C GLN A 164 -7.16 -28.00 -10.06
N GLY A 165 -7.65 -29.21 -10.34
CA GLY A 165 -8.42 -30.03 -9.41
C GLY A 165 -9.93 -29.93 -9.62
N LYS A 166 -10.53 -31.00 -10.16
CA LYS A 166 -11.98 -31.20 -10.27
C LYS A 166 -12.59 -31.59 -8.92
N SER A 167 -12.56 -30.70 -7.94
CA SER A 167 -13.27 -30.92 -6.69
C SER A 167 -14.40 -29.91 -6.55
N THR A 168 -15.64 -30.39 -6.67
CA THR A 168 -16.86 -29.64 -6.37
C THR A 168 -16.96 -29.20 -4.91
N ASN A 169 -16.01 -29.63 -4.06
CA ASN A 169 -15.82 -29.16 -2.70
C ASN A 169 -14.94 -27.91 -2.58
N ASN A 170 -14.18 -27.54 -3.62
CA ASN A 170 -13.24 -26.42 -3.56
C ASN A 170 -13.94 -25.10 -3.91
N MET A 171 -13.95 -24.15 -2.98
CA MET A 171 -14.61 -22.85 -3.18
C MET A 171 -13.93 -21.99 -4.26
N ASN A 172 -12.61 -22.04 -4.37
CA ASN A 172 -11.87 -21.36 -5.44
C ASN A 172 -12.28 -21.90 -6.82
N TYR A 173 -12.60 -23.19 -6.90
CA TYR A 173 -13.10 -23.81 -8.13
C TYR A 173 -14.51 -23.31 -8.48
N ILE A 174 -15.43 -23.26 -7.50
CA ILE A 174 -16.80 -22.76 -7.71
C ILE A 174 -16.78 -21.29 -8.15
N ILE A 175 -15.99 -20.44 -7.48
CA ILE A 175 -15.83 -19.03 -7.85
C ILE A 175 -15.24 -18.89 -9.26
N SER A 176 -14.20 -19.67 -9.58
CA SER A 176 -13.62 -19.67 -10.93
C SER A 176 -14.63 -20.08 -12.01
N CYS A 177 -15.46 -21.09 -11.73
CA CYS A 177 -16.53 -21.51 -12.62
C CYS A 177 -17.61 -20.44 -12.79
N PHE A 178 -17.97 -19.73 -11.71
CA PHE A 178 -18.90 -18.62 -11.75
C PHE A 178 -18.37 -17.47 -12.61
N LEU A 179 -17.14 -17.02 -12.34
CA LEU A 179 -16.50 -15.96 -13.13
C LEU A 179 -16.35 -16.35 -14.60
N LYS A 180 -16.07 -17.63 -14.88
CA LYS A 180 -15.99 -18.16 -16.24
C LYS A 180 -17.35 -18.16 -16.93
N SER A 181 -18.42 -18.66 -16.30
CA SER A 181 -19.76 -18.65 -16.91
C SER A 181 -20.25 -17.23 -17.15
N SER A 182 -20.01 -16.31 -16.20
CA SER A 182 -20.33 -14.90 -16.37
C SER A 182 -19.54 -14.24 -17.51
N TRP A 183 -18.38 -14.77 -17.90
CA TRP A 183 -17.59 -14.28 -19.03
C TRP A 183 -18.04 -14.88 -20.37
N GLU A 184 -18.37 -16.18 -20.39
CA GLU A 184 -18.68 -16.95 -21.60
C GLU A 184 -20.12 -16.74 -22.12
N GLU A 185 -21.08 -16.41 -21.25
CA GLU A 185 -22.49 -16.19 -21.63
C GLU A 185 -22.74 -14.83 -22.34
N GLY A 186 -21.69 -14.09 -22.71
CA GLY A 186 -21.76 -12.97 -23.66
C GLY A 186 -22.21 -11.62 -23.08
N VAL A 187 -22.51 -11.54 -21.79
CA VAL A 187 -22.68 -10.27 -21.08
C VAL A 187 -21.40 -10.02 -20.31
N GLY A 188 -20.50 -9.23 -20.89
CA GLY A 188 -19.15 -8.99 -20.36
C GLY A 188 -19.12 -8.91 -18.84
N PHE A 189 -18.23 -9.72 -18.23
CA PHE A 189 -17.94 -9.83 -16.80
C PHE A 189 -18.59 -8.71 -15.97
N PRO A 190 -19.54 -9.03 -15.06
CA PRO A 190 -20.43 -8.02 -14.51
C PRO A 190 -19.65 -6.78 -14.09
N SER A 191 -20.05 -5.61 -14.61
CA SER A 191 -19.30 -4.35 -14.44
C SER A 191 -18.95 -4.05 -12.97
N THR A 192 -19.75 -4.58 -12.06
CA THR A 192 -19.55 -4.55 -10.62
C THR A 192 -18.40 -5.43 -10.14
N ILE A 193 -18.23 -6.66 -10.65
CA ILE A 193 -17.05 -7.47 -10.33
C ILE A 193 -15.79 -6.77 -10.86
N GLN A 194 -15.82 -6.19 -12.07
CA GLN A 194 -14.66 -5.44 -12.59
C GLN A 194 -14.31 -4.27 -11.68
N ARG A 195 -15.33 -3.57 -11.20
CA ARG A 195 -15.21 -2.40 -10.32
C ARG A 195 -14.69 -2.79 -8.94
N ILE A 196 -15.14 -3.90 -8.36
CA ILE A 196 -14.58 -4.46 -7.11
C ILE A 196 -13.10 -4.79 -7.33
N ILE A 197 -12.74 -5.49 -8.41
CA ILE A 197 -11.35 -5.85 -8.71
C ILE A 197 -10.45 -4.62 -8.93
N LYS A 198 -10.89 -3.66 -9.73
CA LYS A 198 -10.15 -2.41 -9.99
C LYS A 198 -10.01 -1.57 -8.72
N GLY A 199 -11.07 -1.51 -7.92
CA GLY A 199 -11.07 -0.88 -6.61
C GLY A 199 -10.07 -1.57 -5.68
N TYR A 200 -10.04 -2.90 -5.70
CA TYR A 200 -9.16 -3.72 -4.85
C TYR A 200 -7.71 -3.46 -5.20
N LEU A 201 -7.41 -3.36 -6.49
CA LEU A 201 -6.09 -2.96 -6.98
C LEU A 201 -5.71 -1.56 -6.59
N LEU A 202 -6.63 -0.61 -6.70
CA LEU A 202 -6.37 0.78 -6.34
C LEU A 202 -6.09 0.91 -4.83
N SER A 203 -6.84 0.18 -4.01
CA SER A 203 -6.55 0.03 -2.58
C SER A 203 -5.15 -0.54 -2.37
N ASN A 204 -4.85 -1.71 -2.95
CA ASN A 204 -3.54 -2.36 -2.77
C ASN A 204 -2.35 -1.50 -3.25
N TYR A 205 -2.51 -0.76 -4.36
CA TYR A 205 -1.47 0.11 -4.91
C TYR A 205 -1.05 1.23 -3.95
N LEU A 206 -1.97 1.75 -3.14
CA LEU A 206 -1.69 2.85 -2.21
C LEU A 206 -1.51 2.38 -0.76
N CYS A 207 -2.14 1.27 -0.39
CA CYS A 207 -2.08 0.70 0.95
C CYS A 207 -0.87 -0.22 1.16
N ASN A 208 -0.23 -0.69 0.07
CA ASN A 208 0.84 -1.70 0.14
C ASN A 208 0.43 -2.93 0.99
N SER A 209 -0.88 -3.16 1.12
CA SER A 209 -1.48 -4.13 2.03
C SER A 209 -1.44 -5.50 1.37
N SER A 210 -0.38 -6.24 1.69
CA SER A 210 -0.33 -7.71 1.66
C SER A 210 -1.06 -8.37 0.47
N VAL A 211 -0.77 -7.96 -0.77
CA VAL A 211 -0.84 -8.96 -1.83
C VAL A 211 0.33 -9.87 -1.51
N ASN A 212 0.04 -11.07 -1.02
CA ASN A 212 0.97 -12.19 -1.18
C ASN A 212 1.07 -12.38 -2.69
N MET A 213 1.88 -11.53 -3.32
CA MET A 213 2.17 -11.60 -4.73
C MET A 213 2.75 -12.99 -4.90
N SER A 214 1.95 -13.85 -5.53
CA SER A 214 2.28 -15.23 -5.77
C SER A 214 3.65 -15.31 -6.42
N ASP A 215 4.24 -16.49 -6.36
CA ASP A 215 5.58 -16.89 -6.81
C ASP A 215 6.09 -16.32 -8.16
N ASN A 216 5.27 -15.61 -8.93
CA ASN A 216 5.61 -14.92 -10.18
C ASN A 216 6.28 -13.55 -10.00
N ILE A 217 6.39 -12.95 -8.80
CA ILE A 217 7.27 -11.78 -8.55
C ILE A 217 8.67 -12.18 -8.06
N LYS A 218 9.02 -13.48 -8.15
CA LYS A 218 10.37 -14.01 -7.87
C LYS A 218 11.53 -13.41 -8.72
N ARG A 219 11.31 -12.36 -9.52
CA ARG A 219 12.30 -11.79 -10.44
C ARG A 219 12.48 -10.26 -10.38
N PHE A 220 11.86 -9.53 -9.45
CA PHE A 220 12.13 -8.09 -9.37
C PHE A 220 13.46 -7.80 -8.67
N LYS A 221 14.42 -7.24 -9.40
CA LYS A 221 15.72 -6.79 -8.87
C LYS A 221 15.66 -5.29 -8.63
N VAL A 222 15.92 -4.85 -7.40
CA VAL A 222 15.96 -3.44 -7.02
C VAL A 222 17.40 -3.06 -6.79
N PHE A 223 17.91 -2.07 -7.52
CA PHE A 223 19.25 -1.53 -7.32
C PHE A 223 19.15 -0.23 -6.52
N LEU A 224 19.83 -0.17 -5.38
CA LEU A 224 19.80 1.00 -4.51
C LEU A 224 20.83 2.03 -4.96
N ASP A 225 20.38 3.28 -5.05
CA ASP A 225 21.24 4.43 -5.26
C ASP A 225 21.91 4.88 -3.95
N THR A 226 23.06 5.55 -4.05
CA THR A 226 23.91 5.98 -2.93
C THR A 226 23.16 6.79 -1.86
N PRO A 227 22.26 7.74 -2.18
CA PRO A 227 21.51 8.49 -1.17
C PRO A 227 20.55 7.64 -0.34
N LEU A 228 19.96 6.59 -0.94
CA LEU A 228 19.08 5.65 -0.23
C LEU A 228 19.88 4.78 0.73
N ILE A 229 21.09 4.38 0.35
CA ILE A 229 21.97 3.59 1.21
C ILE A 229 22.43 4.44 2.42
N ILE A 230 22.82 5.70 2.19
CA ILE A 230 23.16 6.66 3.27
C ILE A 230 21.99 6.84 4.23
N ALA A 231 20.76 6.96 3.70
CA ALA A 231 19.56 7.08 4.52
C ALA A 231 19.25 5.81 5.31
N ALA A 232 19.37 4.62 4.70
CA ALA A 232 19.15 3.34 5.36
C ALA A 232 20.15 3.08 6.50
N LEU A 233 21.36 3.63 6.40
CA LEU A 233 22.41 3.58 7.42
C LEU A 233 22.22 4.60 8.55
N GLY A 234 21.20 5.47 8.49
CA GLY A 234 20.89 6.44 9.54
C GLY A 234 21.59 7.80 9.37
N PHE A 235 22.48 7.97 8.39
CA PHE A 235 23.26 9.20 8.21
C PHE A 235 22.46 10.40 7.64
N ASN A 236 21.17 10.20 7.34
CA ASN A 236 20.23 11.25 6.98
C ASN A 236 19.18 11.54 8.06
N GLY A 237 19.37 11.02 9.28
CA GLY A 237 18.48 11.20 10.43
C GLY A 237 17.41 10.11 10.56
N SER A 238 16.93 9.94 11.80
CA SER A 238 16.06 8.82 12.21
C SER A 238 14.73 8.74 11.44
N SER A 239 14.12 9.88 11.10
CA SER A 239 12.88 9.88 10.30
C SER A 239 13.11 9.29 8.90
N LYS A 240 14.18 9.72 8.21
CA LYS A 240 14.51 9.20 6.87
C LYS A 240 14.96 7.74 6.91
N GLU A 241 15.71 7.36 7.94
CA GLU A 241 16.09 5.97 8.18
C GLU A 241 14.86 5.08 8.32
N ARG A 242 13.89 5.48 9.14
CA ARG A 242 12.62 4.76 9.32
C ARG A 242 11.87 4.61 8.00
N TYR A 243 11.71 5.68 7.23
CA TYR A 243 11.02 5.62 5.94
C TYR A 243 11.70 4.70 4.92
N VAL A 244 13.03 4.75 4.83
CA VAL A 244 13.77 3.90 3.90
C VAL A 244 13.74 2.44 4.36
N LYS A 245 13.83 2.17 5.67
CA LYS A 245 13.68 0.82 6.21
C LYS A 245 12.28 0.24 5.97
N GLU A 246 11.22 1.03 6.14
CA GLU A 246 9.85 0.64 5.81
C GLU A 246 9.70 0.29 4.32
N LEU A 247 10.26 1.11 3.42
CA LEU A 247 10.29 0.83 1.98
C LEU A 247 11.03 -0.49 1.66
N LEU A 248 12.24 -0.67 2.19
CA LEU A 248 13.03 -1.89 1.94
C LEU A 248 12.34 -3.13 2.49
N ASN A 249 11.65 -3.03 3.63
CA ASN A 249 10.85 -4.13 4.17
C ASN A 249 9.64 -4.44 3.29
N GLY A 250 8.93 -3.42 2.79
CA GLY A 250 7.84 -3.61 1.84
C GLY A 250 8.29 -4.33 0.58
N LEU A 251 9.43 -3.94 0.01
CA LEU A 251 10.03 -4.60 -1.16
C LEU A 251 10.39 -6.06 -0.88
N LYS A 252 10.88 -6.39 0.32
CA LYS A 252 11.17 -7.76 0.74
C LYS A 252 9.90 -8.61 0.89
N VAL A 253 8.85 -8.06 1.50
CA VAL A 253 7.56 -8.74 1.66
C VAL A 253 6.97 -9.12 0.29
N VAL A 254 7.17 -8.26 -0.71
CA VAL A 254 6.76 -8.50 -2.11
C VAL A 254 7.71 -9.45 -2.86
N GLY A 255 8.80 -9.92 -2.24
CA GLY A 255 9.73 -10.88 -2.84
C GLY A 255 10.82 -10.28 -3.73
N ALA A 256 11.04 -8.96 -3.67
CA ALA A 256 12.10 -8.31 -4.44
C ALA A 256 13.50 -8.67 -3.91
N LYS A 257 14.45 -8.84 -4.83
CA LYS A 257 15.88 -8.97 -4.51
C LYS A 257 16.54 -7.60 -4.58
N ILE A 258 17.08 -7.13 -3.47
CA ILE A 258 17.74 -5.83 -3.36
C ILE A 258 19.24 -6.03 -3.67
N TYR A 259 19.81 -5.11 -4.43
CA TYR A 259 21.22 -5.09 -4.83
C TYR A 259 21.80 -3.70 -4.64
N VAL A 260 23.10 -3.65 -4.43
CA VAL A 260 23.92 -2.44 -4.47
C VAL A 260 24.97 -2.70 -5.52
N LEU A 261 25.20 -1.73 -6.41
CA LEU A 261 26.24 -1.86 -7.43
C LEU A 261 27.60 -1.50 -6.83
N ASP A 262 28.67 -2.10 -7.37
CA ASP A 262 30.04 -1.83 -6.92
C ASP A 262 30.37 -0.33 -7.00
N ILE A 263 29.87 0.37 -8.03
CA ILE A 263 30.04 1.82 -8.17
C ILE A 263 29.41 2.62 -7.03
N ASN A 264 28.26 2.17 -6.50
CA ASN A 264 27.63 2.80 -5.34
C ASN A 264 28.44 2.50 -4.07
N GLU A 265 29.06 1.33 -3.96
CA GLU A 265 29.97 1.03 -2.86
C GLU A 265 31.22 1.91 -2.88
N GLU A 266 31.83 2.10 -4.05
CA GLU A 266 32.97 3.01 -4.25
C GLU A 266 32.60 4.45 -3.89
N GLU A 267 31.43 4.92 -4.34
CA GLU A 267 30.94 6.26 -4.02
C GLU A 267 30.74 6.42 -2.50
N LEU A 268 30.13 5.43 -1.83
CA LEU A 268 29.97 5.43 -0.38
C LEU A 268 31.34 5.50 0.32
N ARG A 269 32.30 4.68 -0.08
CA ARG A 269 33.67 4.71 0.47
C ARG A 269 34.31 6.09 0.31
N GLY A 270 34.12 6.73 -0.84
CA GLY A 270 34.57 8.11 -1.08
C GLY A 270 33.92 9.12 -0.12
N ILE A 271 32.60 9.04 0.06
CA ILE A 271 31.85 9.92 0.98
C ILE A 271 32.34 9.74 2.43
N PHE A 272 32.45 8.49 2.90
CA PHE A 272 32.92 8.22 4.27
C PHE A 272 34.38 8.65 4.47
N SER A 273 35.25 8.40 3.49
CA SER A 273 36.64 8.83 3.55
C SER A 273 36.76 10.35 3.65
N SER A 274 35.95 11.08 2.88
CA SER A 274 35.88 12.55 2.98
C SER A 274 35.41 13.01 4.36
N TRP A 275 34.38 12.37 4.92
CA TRP A 275 33.89 12.71 6.26
C TRP A 275 34.91 12.41 7.36
N ILE A 276 35.60 11.27 7.29
CA ILE A 276 36.66 10.91 8.23
C ILE A 276 37.80 11.94 8.16
N HIS A 277 38.24 12.28 6.95
CA HIS A 277 39.29 13.27 6.75
C HIS A 277 38.88 14.64 7.30
N ASP A 278 37.66 15.08 7.03
CA ASP A 278 37.19 16.39 7.48
C ASP A 278 36.92 16.44 8.99
N LEU A 279 36.51 15.34 9.63
CA LEU A 279 36.43 15.24 11.09
C LEU A 279 37.81 15.30 11.75
N LYS A 280 38.76 14.49 11.27
CA LYS A 280 40.15 14.46 11.80
C LYS A 280 40.84 15.83 11.75
N ASN A 281 40.56 16.59 10.69
CA ASN A 281 41.14 17.91 10.49
C ASN A 281 40.30 19.06 11.07
N ASN A 282 39.23 18.77 11.83
CA ASN A 282 38.30 19.76 12.37
C ASN A 282 37.69 20.70 11.31
N ASN A 283 37.55 20.21 10.07
CA ASN A 283 37.05 20.96 8.92
C ASN A 283 35.50 20.97 8.87
N TYR A 284 34.87 21.35 9.98
CA TYR A 284 33.42 21.26 10.15
C TYR A 284 32.61 22.10 9.14
N LYS A 285 33.23 23.12 8.51
CA LYS A 285 32.60 23.96 7.49
C LYS A 285 32.30 23.23 6.18
N LYS A 286 32.96 22.09 5.91
CA LYS A 286 32.73 21.28 4.70
C LYS A 286 31.52 20.35 4.81
N PHE A 287 30.98 20.17 6.01
CA PHE A 287 29.80 19.34 6.21
C PHE A 287 28.53 20.10 5.86
N LYS A 288 27.55 19.36 5.33
CA LYS A 288 26.16 19.86 5.32
C LYS A 288 25.70 20.08 6.76
N PRO A 289 25.04 21.22 7.09
CA PRO A 289 24.68 21.56 8.47
C PRO A 289 23.90 20.47 9.22
N HIS A 290 23.00 19.78 8.51
CA HIS A 290 22.20 18.69 9.07
C HIS A 290 23.03 17.44 9.40
N THR A 291 24.00 17.09 8.55
CA THR A 291 24.90 15.95 8.75
C THR A 291 25.83 16.19 9.94
N LEU A 292 26.39 17.39 10.06
CA LEU A 292 27.23 17.74 11.21
C LEU A 292 26.45 17.75 12.52
N LYS A 293 25.22 18.27 12.51
CA LYS A 293 24.34 18.27 13.68
C LYS A 293 23.98 16.84 14.11
N LEU A 294 23.69 15.96 13.14
CA LEU A 294 23.45 14.54 13.40
C LEU A 294 24.66 13.88 14.06
N PHE A 295 25.87 14.14 13.54
CA PHE A 295 27.08 13.51 14.06
C PHE A 295 27.33 13.92 15.50
N LYS A 296 27.22 15.22 15.79
CA LYS A 296 27.35 15.75 17.15
C LYS A 296 26.31 15.18 18.11
N ASN A 297 25.05 15.11 17.68
CA ASN A 297 23.96 14.64 18.54
C ASN A 297 23.99 13.13 18.78
N SER A 298 24.59 12.36 17.88
CA SER A 298 24.61 10.90 17.92
C SER A 298 25.97 10.34 18.37
N GLY A 299 26.92 11.20 18.76
CA GLY A 299 28.27 10.78 19.16
C GLY A 299 29.08 10.11 18.04
N ILE A 300 28.80 10.43 16.78
CA ILE A 300 29.49 9.84 15.63
C ILE A 300 30.81 10.59 15.40
N ASP A 301 31.92 9.90 15.62
CA ASP A 301 33.28 10.39 15.41
C ASP A 301 33.98 9.68 14.24
N GLU A 302 35.23 10.05 13.95
CA GLU A 302 36.02 9.44 12.88
C GLU A 302 36.29 7.95 13.10
N ILE A 303 36.27 7.47 14.35
CA ILE A 303 36.48 6.06 14.70
C ILE A 303 35.23 5.27 14.34
N TYR A 304 34.06 5.74 14.76
CA TYR A 304 32.75 5.18 14.42
C TYR A 304 32.51 5.15 12.91
N LEU A 305 32.88 6.21 12.19
CA LEU A 305 32.79 6.23 10.71
C LEU A 305 33.79 5.28 10.06
N GLY A 306 34.99 5.12 10.62
CA GLY A 306 36.00 4.17 10.14
C GLY A 306 35.57 2.71 10.32
N GLU A 307 35.02 2.37 11.48
CA GLU A 307 34.40 1.07 11.75
C GLU A 307 33.17 0.85 10.87
N GLY A 308 32.33 1.88 10.72
CA GLY A 308 31.17 1.90 9.83
C GLY A 308 31.54 1.64 8.37
N ALA A 309 32.60 2.27 7.87
CA ALA A 309 33.10 2.11 6.49
C ALA A 309 33.65 0.71 6.22
N ASN A 310 34.31 0.10 7.21
CA ASN A 310 34.74 -1.30 7.14
C ASN A 310 33.54 -2.27 7.20
N LEU A 311 32.47 -1.88 7.91
CA LEU A 311 31.21 -2.60 7.94
C LEU A 311 30.35 -2.39 6.68
N ILE A 312 30.61 -1.43 5.79
CA ILE A 312 29.85 -1.24 4.55
C ILE A 312 29.99 -2.46 3.65
N GLY A 313 31.22 -2.97 3.43
CA GLY A 313 31.40 -4.21 2.68
C GLY A 313 30.65 -5.40 3.30
N PHE A 314 30.49 -5.42 4.63
CA PHE A 314 29.79 -6.48 5.37
C PHE A 314 28.26 -6.29 5.43
N LYS A 315 27.77 -5.04 5.54
CA LYS A 315 26.35 -4.66 5.63
C LYS A 315 25.71 -4.54 4.25
N VAL A 316 26.43 -4.03 3.24
CA VAL A 316 26.02 -4.04 1.83
C VAL A 316 25.98 -5.47 1.29
N GLY A 317 26.97 -6.30 1.65
CA GLY A 317 26.94 -7.74 1.39
C GLY A 317 25.74 -8.46 2.02
N ARG A 318 25.22 -7.99 3.16
CA ARG A 318 23.96 -8.52 3.74
C ARG A 318 22.72 -7.96 3.03
N VAL A 319 22.75 -6.73 2.54
CA VAL A 319 21.64 -6.11 1.80
C VAL A 319 21.47 -6.72 0.39
N GLY A 320 22.51 -7.36 -0.18
CA GLY A 320 22.46 -7.86 -1.56
C GLY A 320 23.18 -9.18 -1.93
N ASN A 321 23.61 -10.04 -0.99
CA ASN A 321 24.24 -11.33 -1.34
C ASN A 321 23.31 -12.54 -1.06
N PRO A 322 23.19 -13.56 -1.95
CA PRO A 322 22.14 -14.60 -1.89
C PRO A 322 22.28 -15.65 -0.79
N LYS A 323 23.27 -15.57 0.11
CA LYS A 323 23.70 -16.74 0.90
C LYS A 323 23.43 -16.73 2.40
N ASN A 324 22.96 -15.65 3.01
CA ASN A 324 22.51 -15.72 4.39
C ASN A 324 21.32 -14.77 4.60
N GLY A 325 20.17 -15.33 4.96
CA GLY A 325 19.06 -14.57 5.50
C GLY A 325 19.54 -13.72 6.68
N PHE A 326 18.97 -12.51 6.81
CA PHE A 326 19.25 -11.68 7.98
C PHE A 326 18.79 -12.42 9.24
N SER A 327 19.75 -12.83 10.06
CA SER A 327 19.51 -13.00 11.49
C SER A 327 19.26 -11.61 12.08
N SER A 328 18.09 -11.46 12.68
CA SER A 328 17.68 -10.44 13.66
C SER A 328 18.72 -9.36 14.00
N ILE A 329 18.39 -8.12 13.66
CA ILE A 329 18.75 -6.94 14.46
C ILE A 329 17.50 -6.57 15.24
#